data_AF-A0A936E8Z6-F1
#
_entry.id   AF-A0A936E8Z6-F1
#
_cell.length_a   1.000
_cell.length_b   1.000
_cell.length_c   1.000
_cell.angle_alpha   90.00
_cell.angle_beta   90.00
_cell.angle_gamma   90.00
#
_symmetry.space_group_name_H-M   'P 1'
#
loop_
_entity.id
_entity.type
_entity.pdbx_description
1 polymer ?
#
loop_
_entity_poly.entity_id
_entity_poly.type
_entity_poly.pdbx_seq_one_letter_code
_entity_poly.pdbx_strand_id
1 'polypeptide(L)'
;MIKLAGEASRTFQFPANLETTITYFADVPRLIGLLPHMSLVGYAENGDLRVRFSSTELSSYHINVMCDVRVNLERENKALFIVPVDNLPAIHPEATLSSTTARGYIAIDVFFEEGEDGAGESITLVRYNLKMRPWLKRPPPTCPPSKNGGLFAWRMG
;
A
#
# COMPACT_ATOMS: atom_id res chain seq x y z
N MET A 1 7.29 -14.19 12.41
CA MET A 1 6.21 -13.93 11.43
C MET A 1 6.10 -12.42 11.27
N ILE A 2 6.35 -11.88 10.08
CA ILE A 2 6.32 -10.44 9.84
C ILE A 2 4.86 -10.03 9.66
N LYS A 3 4.31 -9.30 10.64
CA LYS A 3 3.03 -8.60 10.49
C LYS A 3 3.36 -7.17 10.07
N LEU A 4 3.19 -6.88 8.78
CA LEU A 4 3.15 -5.50 8.31
C LEU A 4 1.72 -5.02 8.53
N ALA A 5 1.51 -4.05 9.39
CA ALA A 5 0.25 -3.31 9.43
C ALA A 5 0.66 -1.87 9.65
N GLY A 6 0.21 -0.99 8.78
CA GLY A 6 0.67 0.39 8.75
C GLY A 6 -0.51 1.32 8.67
N GLU A 7 -0.49 2.35 9.50
CA GLU A 7 -1.35 3.51 9.35
C GLU A 7 -0.47 4.76 9.40
N ALA A 8 -0.71 5.67 8.47
CA ALA A 8 -0.02 6.94 8.43
C ALA A 8 -1.03 8.05 8.17
N SER A 9 -0.98 9.10 8.99
CA SER A 9 -1.74 10.31 8.80
C SER A 9 -0.79 11.48 8.61
N ARG A 10 -1.04 12.29 7.59
CA ARG A 10 -0.26 13.50 7.31
C ARG A 10 -1.19 14.60 6.85
N THR A 11 -0.76 15.81 7.17
CA THR A 11 -1.38 17.04 6.69
C THR A 11 -0.28 17.92 6.13
N PHE A 12 -0.53 18.53 4.97
CA PHE A 12 0.37 19.49 4.35
C PHE A 12 -0.41 20.54 3.57
N GLN A 13 0.25 21.66 3.26
CA GLN A 13 -0.30 22.72 2.43
C GLN A 13 0.09 22.48 0.97
N PHE A 14 -0.89 22.56 0.09
CA PHE A 14 -0.69 22.52 -1.36
C PHE A 14 -0.83 23.94 -1.92
N PRO A 15 0.15 24.42 -2.72
CA PRO A 15 0.23 25.80 -3.18
C PRO A 15 -0.71 26.04 -4.38
N ALA A 16 -2.00 25.75 -4.19
CA ALA A 16 -3.04 26.04 -5.17
C ALA A 16 -4.40 26.16 -4.47
N ASN A 17 -5.34 26.83 -5.15
CA ASN A 17 -6.73 26.87 -4.71
C ASN A 17 -7.38 25.47 -4.72
N LEU A 18 -8.54 25.35 -4.07
CA LEU A 18 -9.22 24.08 -3.88
C LEU A 18 -9.53 23.34 -5.18
N GLU A 19 -10.09 24.05 -6.17
CA GLU A 19 -10.50 23.45 -7.44
C GLU A 19 -9.31 22.86 -8.22
N THR A 20 -8.21 23.61 -8.26
CA THR A 20 -6.96 23.20 -8.91
C THR A 20 -6.37 22.01 -8.17
N THR A 21 -6.38 22.02 -6.84
CA THR A 21 -5.90 20.91 -6.02
C THR A 21 -6.71 19.64 -6.26
N ILE A 22 -8.04 19.71 -6.19
CA ILE A 22 -8.90 18.55 -6.46
C ILE A 22 -8.65 18.00 -7.87
N THR A 23 -8.51 18.88 -8.86
CA THR A 23 -8.22 18.48 -10.24
C THR A 23 -6.84 17.82 -10.37
N TYR A 24 -5.83 18.35 -9.69
CA TYR A 24 -4.50 17.75 -9.64
C TYR A 24 -4.54 16.34 -9.00
N PHE A 25 -5.34 16.17 -7.95
CA PHE A 25 -5.46 14.90 -7.22
C PHE A 25 -6.39 13.88 -7.90
N ALA A 26 -7.21 14.29 -8.87
CA ALA A 26 -8.05 13.40 -9.65
C ALA A 26 -7.23 12.40 -10.49
N ASP A 27 -6.02 12.77 -10.90
CA ASP A 27 -5.08 11.89 -11.60
C ASP A 27 -4.30 11.00 -10.61
N VAL A 28 -5.02 10.05 -10.01
CA VAL A 28 -4.46 9.08 -9.04
C VAL A 28 -3.34 8.21 -9.61
N PRO A 29 -3.41 7.69 -10.85
CA PRO A 29 -2.30 6.95 -11.44
C PRO A 29 -0.96 7.71 -11.39
N ARG A 30 -0.98 9.00 -11.70
CA ARG A 30 0.19 9.86 -11.59
C ARG A 30 0.64 10.02 -10.14
N LEU A 31 -0.28 10.26 -9.21
CA LEU A 31 0.05 10.40 -7.79
C LEU A 31 0.71 9.15 -7.20
N ILE A 32 0.24 7.96 -7.57
CA ILE A 32 0.84 6.70 -7.11
C ILE A 32 2.32 6.63 -7.49
N GLY A 33 2.71 7.14 -8.66
CA GLY A 33 4.10 7.22 -9.09
C GLY A 33 4.98 8.17 -8.26
N LEU A 34 4.37 9.08 -7.50
CA LEU A 34 5.08 10.01 -6.60
C LEU A 34 5.20 9.47 -5.17
N LEU A 35 4.45 8.42 -4.82
CA LEU A 35 4.46 7.85 -3.48
C LEU A 35 5.67 6.92 -3.30
N PRO A 36 6.43 7.07 -2.19
CA PRO A 36 7.54 6.17 -1.92
C PRO A 36 7.02 4.75 -1.73
N HIS A 37 7.79 3.78 -2.20
CA HIS A 37 7.49 2.34 -2.10
C HIS A 37 6.24 1.89 -2.87
N MET A 38 5.51 2.76 -3.56
CA MET A 38 4.35 2.38 -4.35
C MET A 38 4.64 2.50 -5.84
N SER A 39 4.01 1.63 -6.63
CA SER A 39 4.12 1.65 -8.09
C SER A 39 2.82 1.16 -8.71
N LEU A 40 2.37 1.82 -9.76
CA LEU A 40 1.26 1.34 -10.59
C LEU A 40 1.77 0.17 -11.43
N VAL A 41 1.10 -0.98 -11.32
CA VAL A 41 1.39 -2.18 -12.10
C VAL A 41 0.55 -2.20 -13.38
N GLY A 42 -0.69 -1.72 -13.30
CA GLY A 42 -1.57 -1.65 -14.45
C GLY A 42 -3.00 -1.36 -14.07
N TYR A 43 -3.89 -1.52 -15.05
CA TYR A 43 -5.33 -1.33 -14.93
C TYR A 43 -6.03 -2.68 -15.08
N ALA A 44 -7.04 -2.93 -14.27
CA ALA A 44 -8.00 -3.99 -14.48
C ALA A 44 -9.00 -3.59 -15.59
N GLU A 45 -9.69 -4.56 -16.18
CA GLU A 45 -10.65 -4.34 -17.28
C GLU A 45 -11.79 -3.39 -16.91
N ASN A 46 -12.13 -3.31 -15.63
CA ASN A 46 -13.17 -2.44 -15.09
C ASN A 46 -12.65 -1.03 -14.69
N GLY A 47 -11.39 -0.71 -14.99
CA GLY A 47 -10.77 0.57 -14.65
C GLY A 47 -10.17 0.65 -13.24
N ASP A 48 -10.27 -0.40 -12.43
CA ASP A 48 -9.61 -0.46 -11.13
C ASP A 48 -8.08 -0.49 -11.30
N LEU A 49 -7.34 0.06 -10.34
CA LEU A 49 -5.89 0.16 -10.40
C LEU A 49 -5.24 -1.01 -9.68
N ARG A 50 -4.25 -1.65 -10.31
CA ARG A 50 -3.35 -2.58 -9.63
C ARG A 50 -2.10 -1.87 -9.19
N VAL A 51 -1.83 -1.89 -7.89
CA VAL A 51 -0.73 -1.19 -7.25
C VAL A 51 0.14 -2.19 -6.52
N ARG A 52 1.46 -2.00 -6.61
CA ARG A 52 2.45 -2.74 -5.85
C ARG A 52 3.06 -1.82 -4.80
N PHE A 53 2.96 -2.23 -3.54
CA PHE A 53 3.79 -1.72 -2.46
C PHE A 53 5.05 -2.58 -2.32
N SER A 54 6.23 -1.96 -2.23
CA SER A 54 7.53 -2.63 -2.16
C SER A 54 8.39 -2.04 -1.04
N SER A 55 8.62 -2.82 0.02
CA SER A 55 9.55 -2.49 1.11
C SER A 55 10.78 -3.40 1.06
N THR A 56 11.89 -2.92 1.61
CA THR A 56 13.09 -3.73 1.85
C THR A 56 13.32 -3.81 3.36
N GLU A 57 13.21 -5.02 3.90
CA GLU A 57 13.51 -5.32 5.31
C GLU A 57 14.94 -5.86 5.43
N LEU A 58 15.61 -5.54 6.55
CA LEU A 58 16.97 -6.02 6.85
C LEU A 58 17.97 -5.81 5.69
N SER A 59 17.78 -4.72 4.93
CA SER A 59 18.59 -4.31 3.78
C SER A 59 18.72 -5.34 2.64
N SER A 60 17.97 -6.44 2.67
CA SER A 60 18.18 -7.58 1.76
C SER A 60 16.91 -8.36 1.42
N TYR A 61 15.85 -8.21 2.21
CA TYR A 61 14.61 -8.96 2.02
C TYR A 61 13.52 -8.07 1.43
N HIS A 62 13.06 -8.39 0.22
CA HIS A 62 12.06 -7.59 -0.48
C HIS A 62 10.64 -8.06 -0.19
N ILE A 63 9.78 -7.16 0.26
CA ILE A 63 8.37 -7.43 0.49
C ILE A 63 7.54 -6.71 -0.55
N ASN A 64 6.92 -7.47 -1.43
CA ASN A 64 6.01 -7.01 -2.47
C ASN A 64 4.58 -7.33 -2.07
N VAL A 65 3.75 -6.29 -1.95
CA VAL A 65 2.32 -6.43 -1.65
C VAL A 65 1.55 -5.90 -2.85
N MET A 66 0.86 -6.80 -3.53
CA MET A 66 -0.02 -6.49 -4.65
C MET A 66 -1.41 -6.18 -4.11
N CYS A 67 -1.91 -5.01 -4.45
CA CYS A 67 -3.19 -4.47 -3.99
C CYS A 67 -3.96 -3.98 -5.21
N ASP A 68 -5.24 -4.30 -5.26
CA ASP A 68 -6.12 -3.74 -6.26
C ASP A 68 -7.04 -2.70 -5.58
N VAL A 69 -7.16 -1.53 -6.18
CA VAL A 69 -7.85 -0.38 -5.59
C VAL A 69 -8.77 0.31 -6.59
N ARG A 70 -9.87 0.85 -6.06
CA ARG A 70 -10.79 1.72 -6.78
C ARG A 70 -10.67 3.13 -6.27
N VAL A 71 -10.77 4.08 -7.19
CA VAL A 71 -10.74 5.51 -6.88
C VAL A 71 -12.15 6.06 -6.94
N ASN A 72 -12.56 6.75 -5.88
CA ASN A 72 -13.81 7.50 -5.81
C ASN A 72 -13.51 8.95 -5.43
N LEU A 73 -13.80 9.89 -6.33
CA LEU A 73 -13.62 11.31 -6.09
C LEU A 73 -14.98 11.97 -5.84
N GLU A 74 -15.20 12.45 -4.62
CA GLU A 74 -16.41 13.13 -4.19
C GLU A 74 -16.16 14.64 -4.13
N ARG A 75 -16.44 15.35 -5.23
CA ARG A 75 -16.16 16.78 -5.36
C ARG A 75 -16.95 17.63 -4.36
N GLU A 76 -18.20 17.26 -4.10
CA GLU A 76 -19.09 17.96 -3.16
C GLU A 76 -18.58 17.85 -1.71
N ASN A 77 -18.12 16.66 -1.33
CA ASN A 77 -17.56 16.40 -0.01
C ASN A 77 -16.08 16.78 0.11
N LYS A 78 -15.48 17.33 -0.96
CA LYS A 78 -14.07 17.70 -1.03
C LYS A 78 -13.17 16.54 -0.56
N ALA A 79 -13.46 15.32 -1.04
CA ALA A 79 -12.81 14.10 -0.59
C ALA A 79 -12.45 13.17 -1.76
N LEU A 80 -11.35 12.43 -1.61
CA LEU A 80 -10.91 11.38 -2.51
C LEU A 80 -10.66 10.11 -1.70
N PHE A 81 -11.29 9.02 -2.12
CA PHE A 81 -11.15 7.72 -1.49
C PHE A 81 -10.51 6.73 -2.47
N ILE A 82 -9.41 6.13 -2.05
CA ILE A 82 -8.80 4.98 -2.69
C ILE A 82 -9.13 3.79 -1.82
N VAL A 83 -10.02 2.93 -2.28
CA VAL A 83 -10.55 1.81 -1.50
C VAL A 83 -10.12 0.47 -2.08
N PRO A 84 -9.88 -0.55 -1.24
CA PRO A 84 -9.53 -1.87 -1.73
C PRO A 84 -10.69 -2.50 -2.51
N VAL A 85 -10.34 -3.27 -3.54
CA VAL A 85 -11.32 -4.06 -4.32
C VAL A 85 -11.16 -5.54 -4.02
N ASP A 86 -12.25 -6.13 -3.54
CA ASP A 86 -12.39 -7.57 -3.38
C ASP A 86 -12.74 -8.21 -4.73
N ASN A 87 -12.37 -9.49 -4.93
CA ASN A 87 -12.70 -10.33 -6.10
C ASN A 87 -11.88 -10.19 -7.39
N LEU A 88 -10.73 -9.53 -7.38
CA LEU A 88 -9.80 -9.53 -8.52
C LEU A 88 -8.91 -10.79 -8.61
N PRO A 89 -8.34 -11.11 -9.79
CA PRO A 89 -7.68 -12.38 -10.10
C PRO A 89 -6.69 -12.81 -9.02
N ALA A 90 -6.60 -14.12 -8.77
CA ALA A 90 -5.73 -14.66 -7.74
C ALA A 90 -4.27 -14.25 -7.99
N ILE A 91 -3.73 -13.40 -7.12
CA ILE A 91 -2.29 -13.21 -6.99
C ILE A 91 -1.74 -14.50 -6.39
N HIS A 92 -0.80 -15.15 -7.07
CA HIS A 92 -0.09 -16.31 -6.54
C HIS A 92 0.93 -15.80 -5.53
N PRO A 93 0.73 -16.03 -4.22
CA PRO A 93 1.72 -15.62 -3.24
C PRO A 93 2.97 -16.50 -3.41
N GLU A 94 4.13 -15.86 -3.42
CA GLU A 94 5.42 -16.50 -3.58
C GLU A 94 6.34 -16.04 -2.46
N ALA A 95 7.12 -16.97 -1.89
CA ALA A 95 8.14 -16.66 -0.91
C ALA A 95 9.44 -17.35 -1.31
N THR A 96 10.49 -16.56 -1.52
CA THR A 96 11.84 -17.00 -1.80
C THR A 96 12.76 -16.63 -0.63
N LEU A 97 14.05 -16.99 -0.72
CA LEU A 97 15.03 -16.63 0.31
C LEU A 97 15.20 -15.09 0.45
N SER A 98 15.02 -14.35 -0.64
CA SER A 98 15.28 -12.91 -0.72
C SER A 98 14.02 -12.07 -0.91
N SER A 99 12.84 -12.68 -1.08
CA SER A 99 11.62 -11.91 -1.32
C SER A 99 10.34 -12.62 -0.89
N THR A 100 9.29 -11.84 -0.66
CA THR A 100 7.93 -12.35 -0.60
C THR A 100 7.00 -11.47 -1.39
N THR A 101 6.18 -12.10 -2.22
CA THR A 101 5.07 -11.47 -2.90
C THR A 101 3.77 -12.00 -2.33
N ALA A 102 2.87 -11.10 -1.96
CA ALA A 102 1.56 -11.46 -1.45
C ALA A 102 0.49 -10.46 -1.88
N ARG A 103 -0.77 -10.84 -1.67
CA ARG A 103 -1.91 -9.93 -1.80
C ARG A 103 -2.04 -9.08 -0.53
N GLY A 104 -2.49 -7.85 -0.66
CA GLY A 104 -2.86 -7.02 0.47
C GLY A 104 -3.99 -6.06 0.16
N TYR A 105 -4.29 -5.24 1.16
CA TYR A 105 -5.28 -4.18 1.10
C TYR A 105 -4.60 -2.86 1.42
N ILE A 106 -4.85 -1.86 0.58
CA ILE A 106 -4.47 -0.48 0.81
C ILE A 106 -5.75 0.35 0.72
N ALA A 107 -5.93 1.25 1.67
CA ALA A 107 -6.93 2.29 1.63
C ALA A 107 -6.26 3.65 1.86
N ILE A 108 -6.65 4.67 1.12
CA ILE A 108 -6.18 6.04 1.28
C ILE A 108 -7.38 6.97 1.24
N ASP A 109 -7.61 7.69 2.33
CA ASP A 109 -8.64 8.71 2.43
C ASP A 109 -7.95 10.07 2.36
N VAL A 110 -8.37 10.95 1.45
CA VAL A 110 -7.82 12.31 1.29
C VAL A 110 -8.95 13.32 1.42
N PHE A 111 -8.73 14.36 2.21
CA PHE A 111 -9.65 15.45 2.45
C PHE A 111 -8.99 16.78 2.08
N PHE A 112 -9.76 17.65 1.43
CA PHE A 112 -9.31 18.96 0.98
C PHE A 112 -10.07 20.06 1.71
N GLU A 113 -9.34 20.98 2.31
CA GLU A 113 -9.88 22.14 3.02
C GLU A 113 -9.28 23.42 2.42
N GLU A 114 -10.09 24.46 2.26
CA GLU A 114 -9.62 25.77 1.82
C GLU A 114 -8.78 26.42 2.93
N GLY A 115 -7.71 27.11 2.55
CA GLY A 115 -6.92 27.91 3.44
C GLY A 115 -6.35 29.13 2.74
N GLU A 116 -5.76 30.01 3.54
CA GLU A 116 -4.99 31.15 3.08
C GLU A 116 -3.60 31.05 3.71
N ASP A 117 -2.57 31.40 2.94
CA ASP A 117 -1.23 31.54 3.50
C ASP A 117 -1.09 32.86 4.28
N GLY A 118 0.07 33.06 4.91
CA GLY A 118 0.34 34.30 5.64
C GLY A 118 0.43 35.56 4.77
N ALA A 119 0.42 35.43 3.44
CA ALA A 119 0.45 36.50 2.46
C ALA A 119 -0.92 36.77 1.79
N GLY A 120 -1.95 35.98 2.13
CA GLY A 120 -3.30 36.10 1.57
C GLY A 120 -3.51 35.33 0.25
N GLU A 121 -2.58 34.46 -0.15
CA GLU A 121 -2.76 33.58 -1.31
C GLU A 121 -3.60 32.35 -0.94
N SER A 122 -4.48 31.94 -1.86
CA SER A 122 -5.31 30.75 -1.66
C SER A 122 -4.49 29.48 -1.72
N ILE A 123 -4.48 28.74 -0.61
CA ILE A 123 -3.85 27.43 -0.48
C ILE A 123 -4.90 26.36 -0.18
N THR A 124 -4.54 25.10 -0.37
CA THR A 124 -5.40 23.98 0.02
C THR A 124 -4.69 23.16 1.08
N LEU A 125 -5.34 22.98 2.23
CA LEU A 125 -4.87 22.05 3.25
C LEU A 125 -5.30 20.64 2.83
N VAL A 126 -4.33 19.76 2.64
CA VAL A 126 -4.54 18.37 2.26
C VAL A 126 -4.25 17.50 3.47
N ARG A 127 -5.26 16.78 3.94
CA ARG A 127 -5.11 15.74 4.97
C ARG A 127 -5.32 14.39 4.32
N TYR A 128 -4.40 13.46 4.53
CA TYR A 128 -4.61 12.08 4.11
C TYR A 128 -4.36 11.07 5.24
N ASN A 129 -5.10 9.96 5.16
CA ASN A 129 -4.95 8.79 6.00
C ASN A 129 -4.71 7.57 5.11
N LEU A 130 -3.53 6.96 5.24
CA LEU A 130 -3.18 5.72 4.57
C LEU A 130 -3.29 4.56 5.54
N LYS A 131 -3.97 3.50 5.15
CA LYS A 131 -4.12 2.24 5.90
C LYS A 131 -3.67 1.09 5.02
N MET A 132 -2.78 0.25 5.52
CA MET A 132 -2.28 -0.93 4.81
C MET A 132 -2.40 -2.19 5.67
N ARG A 133 -2.96 -3.24 5.07
CA ARG A 133 -3.09 -4.58 5.65
C ARG A 133 -2.73 -5.63 4.60
N PRO A 134 -1.49 -6.16 4.59
CA PRO A 134 -1.08 -7.28 3.76
C PRO A 134 -1.66 -8.59 4.28
N TRP A 135 -2.07 -9.45 3.34
CA TRP A 135 -2.45 -10.83 3.58
C TRP A 135 -1.29 -11.75 3.19
N LEU A 136 -0.34 -11.93 4.11
CA LEU A 136 0.79 -12.83 3.91
C LEU A 136 0.36 -14.27 4.26
N LYS A 137 0.35 -15.19 3.28
CA LYS A 137 0.23 -16.63 3.60
C LYS A 137 1.48 -17.06 4.38
N ARG A 138 1.28 -17.93 5.38
CA ARG A 138 2.41 -18.62 6.02
C ARG A 138 3.19 -19.39 4.94
N PRO A 139 4.52 -19.28 4.87
CA PRO A 139 5.29 -20.25 4.09
C PRO A 139 4.96 -21.64 4.62
N PRO A 140 4.81 -22.65 3.75
CA PRO A 140 4.60 -24.02 4.20
C PRO A 140 5.75 -24.40 5.15
N PRO A 141 5.49 -25.16 6.23
CA PRO A 141 6.57 -25.63 7.10
C PRO A 141 7.54 -26.43 6.23
N THR A 142 8.76 -25.91 6.04
CA THR A 142 9.80 -26.56 5.23
C THR A 142 10.47 -27.74 5.94
N CYS A 143 9.94 -28.19 7.09
CA CYS A 143 10.30 -29.46 7.71
C CYS A 143 9.04 -30.14 8.22
N PRO A 144 8.79 -31.42 7.88
CA PRO A 144 7.88 -32.22 8.68
C PRO A 144 8.41 -32.27 10.12
N PRO A 145 7.54 -32.22 11.15
CA PRO A 145 7.99 -32.48 12.51
C PRO A 145 8.62 -33.87 12.53
N SER A 146 9.90 -33.94 12.91
CA SER A 146 10.56 -35.21 13.24
C SER A 146 9.69 -35.92 14.27
N LYS A 147 9.14 -37.09 13.90
CA LYS A 147 8.28 -37.91 14.77
C LYS A 147 9.04 -38.63 15.89
N ASN A 148 10.36 -38.41 16.03
CA ASN A 148 11.15 -39.11 17.02
C ASN A 148 11.79 -38.11 17.98
N GLY A 149 11.23 -38.02 19.19
CA GLY A 149 12.01 -37.70 20.37
C GLY A 149 13.10 -38.76 20.50
N GLY A 150 14.35 -38.36 20.26
CA GLY A 150 15.50 -39.23 20.35
C GLY A 150 16.76 -38.39 20.39
N LEU A 151 17.47 -38.47 21.52
CA LEU A 151 18.80 -37.90 21.74
C LEU A 151 19.68 -38.05 20.50
N PHE A 152 20.15 -36.94 19.94
CA PHE A 152 21.33 -36.95 19.08
C PHE A 152 22.57 -36.79 19.97
N ALA A 153 23.19 -37.93 20.31
CA ALA A 153 24.55 -37.98 20.80
C ALA A 153 25.50 -37.74 19.62
N TRP A 154 26.38 -36.75 19.75
CA TRP A 154 27.50 -36.53 18.85
C TRP A 154 28.46 -37.73 18.92
N ARG A 155 28.81 -38.32 17.78
CA ARG A 155 30.02 -39.14 17.63
C ARG A 155 30.82 -38.61 16.45
N MET A 156 31.96 -38.01 16.77
CA MET A 156 33.01 -37.64 15.84
C MET A 156 33.65 -38.90 15.24
N GLY A 157 33.93 -38.83 13.94
CA GLY A 157 34.82 -39.70 13.19
C GLY A 157 35.49 -38.86 12.11
#